data_AF-A0A9P1KF81-F1
#
_entry.id   AF-A0A9P1KF81-F1
#
_cell.length_a   1.000
_cell.length_b   1.000
_cell.length_c   1.000
_cell.angle_alpha   90.00
_cell.angle_beta   90.00
_cell.angle_gamma   90.00
#
_symmetry.space_group_name_H-M   'P 1'
#
loop_
_entity.id
_entity.type
_entity.pdbx_description
1 polymer ?
#
loop_
_entity_poly.entity_id
_entity_poly.type
_entity_poly.pdbx_seq_one_letter_code
_entity_poly.pdbx_strand_id
1 'polypeptide(L)'
;MAQTLITSGIINPRQWPLARVWLEVATYLGVPPRQIDRLEFWTHQIWVKLLGMRATLVSFRVLPLWVEQGIAAIRETRDRDRLDLLGEIFSTEISRYSKHYNSPKIEAWRSAWAEQSQKLKQQELIRIQEEENLSPLREHQQACQQWLEGWRVILKHCQSLESLDNLAPEIERQMPEFSDLEEAATAMEIWSDRRQEVAQITDGIP
;
A
#
# COMPACT_ATOMS: atom_id res chain seq x y z
N MET A 1 2.75 -2.46 -29.37
CA MET A 1 3.97 -3.28 -29.24
C MET A 1 3.83 -4.11 -27.97
N ALA A 2 4.11 -5.42 -28.00
CA ALA A 2 4.01 -6.25 -26.78
C ALA A 2 5.07 -5.83 -25.75
N GLN A 3 4.66 -5.57 -24.51
CA GLN A 3 5.55 -5.23 -23.41
C GLN A 3 6.43 -6.44 -23.07
N THR A 4 7.74 -6.24 -23.02
CA THR A 4 8.74 -7.21 -22.55
C THR A 4 9.24 -6.79 -21.18
N LEU A 5 9.86 -7.71 -20.43
CA LEU A 5 10.42 -7.39 -19.10
C LEU A 5 11.38 -6.17 -19.11
N ILE A 6 12.06 -5.92 -20.23
CA ILE A 6 12.95 -4.76 -20.39
C ILE A 6 12.15 -3.49 -20.74
N THR A 7 11.22 -3.57 -21.69
CA THR A 7 10.49 -2.38 -22.18
C THR A 7 9.42 -1.89 -21.21
N SER A 8 8.91 -2.77 -20.33
CA SER A 8 8.06 -2.39 -19.20
C SER A 8 8.85 -1.85 -18.00
N GLY A 9 10.18 -1.84 -18.06
CA GLY A 9 11.04 -1.35 -16.98
C GLY A 9 11.15 -2.28 -15.77
N ILE A 10 10.60 -3.50 -15.85
CA ILE A 10 10.65 -4.50 -14.76
C ILE A 10 12.09 -4.96 -14.51
N ILE A 11 12.83 -5.21 -15.59
CA ILE A 11 14.24 -5.57 -15.54
C ILE A 11 15.03 -4.51 -16.29
N ASN A 12 16.00 -3.90 -15.62
CA ASN A 12 16.90 -2.93 -16.23
C ASN A 12 18.35 -3.45 -16.21
N PRO A 13 18.81 -4.12 -17.28
CA PRO A 13 20.16 -4.64 -17.34
C PRO A 13 21.26 -3.59 -17.20
N ARG A 14 20.98 -2.32 -17.52
CA ARG A 14 21.95 -1.22 -17.38
C ARG A 14 22.24 -0.86 -15.92
N GLN A 15 21.37 -1.26 -14.99
CA GLN A 15 21.55 -1.05 -13.56
C GLN A 15 22.22 -2.25 -12.87
N TRP A 16 22.56 -3.32 -13.61
CA TRP A 16 23.20 -4.48 -13.01
C TRP A 16 24.65 -4.19 -12.61
N PRO A 17 25.12 -4.72 -11.47
CA PRO A 17 26.51 -4.56 -11.07
C PRO A 17 27.45 -5.20 -12.10
N LEU A 18 28.28 -4.39 -12.75
CA LEU A 18 29.14 -4.85 -13.86
C LEU A 18 30.03 -6.03 -13.46
N ALA A 19 30.63 -5.98 -12.27
CA ALA A 19 31.47 -7.07 -11.75
C ALA A 19 30.70 -8.40 -11.64
N ARG A 20 29.44 -8.34 -11.22
CA ARG A 20 28.58 -9.52 -11.11
C ARG A 20 28.21 -10.07 -12.48
N VAL A 21 27.83 -9.19 -13.42
CA VAL A 21 27.53 -9.58 -14.81
C VAL A 21 28.75 -10.22 -15.46
N TRP A 22 29.94 -9.68 -15.22
CA TRP A 22 31.20 -10.22 -15.73
C TRP A 22 31.44 -11.66 -15.28
N LEU A 23 31.24 -11.94 -13.98
CA LEU A 23 31.37 -13.29 -13.43
C LEU A 23 30.32 -14.24 -14.00
N GLU A 24 29.05 -13.83 -14.04
CA GLU A 24 27.97 -14.69 -14.56
C GLU A 24 28.15 -14.99 -16.06
N VAL A 25 28.62 -14.02 -16.85
CA VAL A 25 28.96 -14.22 -18.26
C VAL A 25 30.14 -15.18 -18.42
N ALA A 26 31.20 -15.02 -17.61
CA ALA A 26 32.36 -15.91 -17.63
C ALA A 26 31.94 -17.35 -17.31
N THR A 27 31.13 -17.55 -16.27
CA THR A 27 30.56 -18.85 -15.89
C THR A 27 29.69 -19.44 -17.00
N TYR A 28 28.81 -18.64 -17.61
CA TYR A 28 27.95 -19.10 -18.70
C TYR A 28 28.74 -19.54 -19.93
N LEU A 29 29.80 -18.79 -20.29
CA LEU A 29 30.67 -19.10 -21.42
C LEU A 29 31.70 -20.20 -21.12
N GLY A 30 31.84 -20.63 -19.86
CA GLY A 30 32.81 -21.63 -19.45
C GLY A 30 34.27 -21.14 -19.54
N VAL A 31 34.50 -19.82 -19.42
CA VAL A 31 35.82 -19.20 -19.53
C VAL A 31 36.25 -18.56 -18.21
N PRO A 32 37.56 -18.48 -17.92
CA PRO A 32 38.05 -17.66 -16.82
C PRO A 32 37.66 -16.18 -16.99
N PRO A 33 37.29 -15.44 -15.93
CA PRO A 33 36.92 -14.02 -16.03
C PRO A 33 37.98 -13.14 -16.70
N ARG A 34 39.27 -13.46 -16.50
CA ARG A 34 40.41 -12.79 -17.12
C ARG A 34 40.50 -12.93 -18.65
N GLN A 35 39.77 -13.88 -19.25
CA GLN A 35 39.70 -14.04 -20.71
C GLN A 35 38.69 -13.09 -21.35
N ILE A 36 37.80 -12.48 -20.57
CA ILE A 36 36.94 -11.42 -21.07
C ILE A 36 37.79 -10.15 -21.14
N ASP A 37 37.85 -9.55 -22.31
CA ASP A 37 38.54 -8.29 -22.59
C ASP A 37 37.59 -7.11 -22.38
N ARG A 38 36.37 -7.24 -22.91
CA ARG A 38 35.35 -6.18 -22.84
C ARG A 38 33.94 -6.74 -22.82
N LEU A 39 33.06 -6.02 -22.14
CA LEU A 39 31.63 -6.32 -22.03
C LEU A 39 30.81 -5.06 -22.32
N GLU A 40 29.80 -5.15 -23.17
CA GLU A 40 28.88 -4.06 -23.48
C GLU A 40 27.41 -4.51 -23.39
N PHE A 41 26.57 -3.68 -22.78
CA PHE A 41 25.13 -3.92 -22.68
C PHE A 41 24.41 -3.39 -23.92
N TRP A 42 23.83 -4.30 -24.70
CA TRP A 42 22.95 -3.96 -25.81
C TRP A 42 21.48 -4.20 -25.41
N THR A 43 20.53 -3.83 -26.26
CA THR A 43 19.09 -3.77 -25.91
C THR A 43 18.52 -5.07 -25.35
N HIS A 44 18.96 -6.24 -25.85
CA HIS A 44 18.45 -7.54 -25.41
C HIS A 44 19.56 -8.54 -25.06
N GLN A 45 20.82 -8.12 -25.18
CA GLN A 45 21.98 -8.99 -25.21
C GLN A 45 23.19 -8.26 -24.63
N ILE A 46 24.21 -9.01 -24.28
CA ILE A 46 25.52 -8.55 -23.88
C ILE A 46 26.47 -8.91 -25.00
N TRP A 47 27.18 -7.92 -25.52
CA TRP A 47 28.30 -8.16 -26.41
C TRP A 47 29.56 -8.39 -25.57
N VAL A 48 30.24 -9.50 -25.83
CA VAL A 48 31.39 -9.97 -25.03
C VAL A 48 32.58 -10.17 -25.96
N LYS A 49 33.65 -9.41 -25.75
CA LYS A 49 34.94 -9.63 -26.40
C LYS A 49 35.81 -10.52 -25.54
N LEU A 50 36.29 -11.61 -26.13
CA LEU A 50 37.24 -12.52 -25.51
C LEU A 50 38.65 -12.26 -26.06
N LEU A 51 39.67 -12.37 -25.20
CA LEU A 51 41.07 -12.25 -25.57
C LEU A 51 41.45 -13.35 -26.56
N GLY A 52 42.07 -12.97 -27.69
CA GLY A 52 42.51 -13.91 -28.73
C GLY A 52 41.37 -14.61 -29.50
N MET A 53 40.10 -14.25 -29.25
CA MET A 53 38.93 -14.89 -29.87
C MET A 53 37.99 -13.85 -30.51
N ARG A 54 37.01 -14.34 -31.27
CA ARG A 54 35.92 -13.51 -31.80
C ARG A 54 34.99 -13.08 -30.66
N ALA A 55 34.30 -11.96 -30.85
CA ALA A 55 33.27 -11.53 -29.93
C ALA A 55 32.05 -12.46 -30.02
N THR A 56 31.35 -12.62 -28.90
CA THR A 56 30.13 -13.42 -28.78
C THR A 56 29.00 -12.58 -28.19
N LEU A 57 27.76 -13.02 -28.42
CA LEU A 57 26.55 -12.40 -27.90
C LEU A 57 25.90 -13.31 -26.86
N VAL A 58 25.61 -12.76 -25.68
CA VAL A 58 25.00 -13.48 -24.57
C VAL A 58 23.66 -12.83 -24.23
N SER A 59 22.57 -13.60 -24.29
CA SER A 59 21.23 -13.10 -23.92
C SER A 59 21.15 -12.85 -22.41
N PHE A 60 20.53 -11.74 -21.97
CA PHE A 60 20.31 -11.50 -20.53
C PHE A 60 19.59 -12.65 -19.83
N ARG A 61 18.68 -13.33 -20.54
CA ARG A 61 17.82 -14.41 -20.04
C ARG A 61 18.59 -15.64 -19.55
N VAL A 62 19.83 -15.80 -19.99
CA VAL A 62 20.67 -16.93 -19.58
C VAL A 62 21.30 -16.69 -18.21
N LEU A 63 21.44 -15.42 -17.80
CA LEU A 63 22.10 -15.05 -16.55
C LEU A 63 21.17 -15.24 -15.35
N PRO A 64 21.67 -15.76 -14.22
CA PRO A 64 20.92 -15.82 -12.95
C PRO A 64 20.26 -14.49 -12.55
N LEU A 65 20.96 -13.37 -12.75
CA LEU A 65 20.45 -12.02 -12.49
C LEU A 65 19.07 -11.74 -13.10
N TRP A 66 18.78 -12.29 -14.28
CA TRP A 66 17.50 -12.12 -14.95
C TRP A 66 16.34 -12.70 -14.15
N VAL A 67 16.56 -13.88 -13.57
CA VAL A 67 15.56 -14.58 -12.77
C VAL A 67 15.38 -13.85 -11.45
N GLU A 68 16.48 -13.47 -10.80
CA GLU A 68 16.48 -12.77 -9.52
C GLU A 68 15.75 -11.42 -9.60
N GLN A 69 16.00 -10.62 -10.63
CA GLN A 69 15.28 -9.36 -10.79
C GLN A 69 13.79 -9.57 -11.08
N GLY A 70 13.43 -10.61 -11.84
CA GLY A 70 12.03 -10.97 -12.01
C GLY A 70 11.35 -11.32 -10.68
N ILE A 71 12.01 -12.09 -9.82
CA ILE A 71 11.51 -12.44 -8.48
C ILE A 71 11.40 -11.19 -7.60
N ALA A 72 12.42 -10.31 -7.62
CA ALA A 72 12.42 -9.09 -6.85
C ALA A 72 11.24 -8.18 -7.23
N ALA A 73 11.00 -7.97 -8.53
CA ALA A 73 9.88 -7.18 -9.01
C ALA A 73 8.52 -7.73 -8.56
N ILE A 74 8.34 -9.06 -8.58
CA ILE A 74 7.14 -9.70 -8.05
C ILE A 74 6.97 -9.39 -6.56
N ARG A 75 8.02 -9.60 -5.76
CA ARG A 75 7.99 -9.42 -4.29
C ARG A 75 7.78 -7.97 -3.85
N GLU A 76 8.26 -7.01 -4.62
CA GLU A 76 8.13 -5.58 -4.34
C GLU A 76 6.75 -5.02 -4.72
N THR A 77 5.92 -5.80 -5.41
CA THR A 77 4.60 -5.37 -5.86
C THR A 77 3.62 -5.25 -4.71
N ARG A 78 3.03 -4.05 -4.52
CA ARG A 78 2.14 -3.75 -3.39
C ARG A 78 0.65 -3.81 -3.73
N ASP A 79 0.33 -4.04 -4.99
CA ASP A 79 -1.01 -3.87 -5.54
C ASP A 79 -1.37 -5.08 -6.41
N ARG A 80 -2.64 -5.48 -6.37
CA ARG A 80 -3.12 -6.68 -7.05
C ARG A 80 -3.10 -6.52 -8.59
N ASP A 81 -3.58 -5.39 -9.10
CA ASP A 81 -3.64 -5.12 -10.53
C ASP A 81 -2.24 -5.09 -11.14
N ARG A 82 -1.27 -4.51 -10.40
CA ARG A 82 0.14 -4.54 -10.81
C ARG A 82 0.70 -5.96 -10.83
N LEU A 83 0.35 -6.80 -9.86
CA LEU A 83 0.82 -8.19 -9.80
C LEU A 83 0.24 -9.03 -10.94
N ASP A 84 -1.02 -8.78 -11.31
CA ASP A 84 -1.67 -9.45 -12.44
C ASP A 84 -1.05 -9.00 -13.77
N LEU A 85 -0.81 -7.70 -13.97
CA LEU A 85 -0.07 -7.18 -15.13
C LEU A 85 1.34 -7.77 -15.24
N LEU A 86 2.07 -7.88 -14.12
CA LEU A 86 3.36 -8.56 -14.10
C LEU A 86 3.23 -10.01 -14.59
N GLY A 87 2.21 -10.73 -14.11
CA GLY A 87 1.91 -12.10 -14.53
C GLY A 87 1.71 -12.23 -16.04
N GLU A 88 0.99 -11.29 -16.66
CA GLU A 88 0.80 -11.25 -18.12
C GLU A 88 2.11 -11.00 -18.88
N ILE A 89 2.93 -10.07 -18.40
CA ILE A 89 4.23 -9.76 -19.02
C ILE A 89 5.17 -10.97 -18.91
N PHE A 90 5.24 -11.62 -17.74
CA PHE A 90 6.03 -12.84 -17.55
C PHE A 90 5.54 -13.98 -18.46
N SER A 91 4.23 -14.17 -18.58
CA SER A 91 3.64 -15.21 -19.43
C SER A 91 3.97 -14.98 -20.91
N THR A 92 3.86 -13.73 -21.37
CA THR A 92 4.22 -13.31 -22.71
C THR A 92 5.72 -13.52 -22.98
N GLU A 93 6.56 -13.17 -22.02
CA GLU A 93 8.01 -13.33 -22.09
C GLU A 93 8.41 -14.81 -22.20
N ILE A 94 7.84 -15.68 -21.37
CA ILE A 94 8.11 -17.13 -21.39
C ILE A 94 7.68 -17.73 -22.73
N SER A 95 6.50 -17.35 -23.23
CA SER A 95 5.99 -17.84 -24.52
C SER A 95 6.89 -17.42 -25.68
N ARG A 96 7.29 -16.14 -25.72
CA ARG A 96 8.12 -15.57 -26.80
C ARG A 96 9.55 -16.09 -26.80
N TYR A 97 10.12 -16.38 -25.64
CA TYR A 97 11.52 -16.77 -25.47
C TYR A 97 11.67 -18.16 -24.84
N SER A 98 10.76 -19.08 -25.16
CA SER A 98 10.66 -20.42 -24.56
C SER A 98 11.99 -21.18 -24.50
N LYS A 99 12.86 -21.02 -25.50
CA LYS A 99 14.21 -21.63 -25.55
C LYS A 99 15.14 -21.23 -24.40
N HIS A 100 14.90 -20.09 -23.75
CA HIS A 100 15.73 -19.58 -22.65
C HIS A 100 15.17 -19.93 -21.27
N TYR A 101 13.97 -20.50 -21.21
CA TYR A 101 13.27 -20.83 -19.98
C TYR A 101 13.21 -22.35 -19.81
N ASN A 102 13.74 -22.82 -18.69
CA ASN A 102 13.59 -24.20 -18.24
C ASN A 102 12.59 -24.25 -17.08
N SER A 103 12.14 -25.47 -16.73
CA SER A 103 11.15 -25.67 -15.64
C SER A 103 11.54 -24.95 -14.34
N PRO A 104 12.80 -25.05 -13.85
CA PRO A 104 13.17 -24.42 -12.58
C PRO A 104 13.04 -22.89 -12.57
N LYS A 105 13.42 -22.20 -13.65
CA LYS A 105 13.28 -20.74 -13.74
C LYS A 105 11.81 -20.31 -13.74
N ILE A 106 10.97 -21.05 -14.46
CA ILE A 106 9.53 -20.80 -14.54
C ILE A 106 8.88 -21.05 -13.17
N GLU A 107 9.24 -22.15 -12.52
CA GLU A 107 8.74 -22.50 -11.18
C GLU A 107 9.14 -21.45 -10.14
N ALA A 108 10.38 -20.94 -10.18
CA ALA A 108 10.81 -19.88 -9.26
C ALA A 108 9.93 -18.61 -9.38
N TRP A 109 9.59 -18.20 -10.61
CA TRP A 109 8.68 -17.07 -10.83
C TRP A 109 7.24 -17.38 -10.41
N ARG A 110 6.74 -18.57 -10.72
CA ARG A 110 5.39 -19.00 -10.32
C ARG A 110 5.23 -19.04 -8.80
N SER A 111 6.22 -19.58 -8.09
CA SER A 111 6.22 -19.65 -6.63
C SER A 111 6.27 -18.26 -6.02
N ALA A 112 7.14 -17.37 -6.51
CA ALA A 112 7.20 -15.98 -6.04
C ALA A 112 5.87 -15.25 -6.29
N TRP A 113 5.23 -15.46 -7.43
CA TRP A 113 3.94 -14.87 -7.75
C TRP A 113 2.83 -15.39 -6.84
N ALA A 114 2.78 -16.70 -6.60
CA ALA A 114 1.79 -17.33 -5.73
C ALA A 114 1.92 -16.83 -4.28
N GLU A 115 3.15 -16.74 -3.77
CA GLU A 115 3.46 -16.20 -2.44
C GLU A 115 2.99 -14.75 -2.31
N GLN A 116 3.34 -13.89 -3.27
CA GLN A 116 2.95 -12.48 -3.24
C GLN A 116 1.43 -12.31 -3.38
N SER A 117 0.80 -13.09 -4.27
CA SER A 117 -0.65 -13.10 -4.48
C SER A 117 -1.40 -13.42 -3.18
N GLN A 118 -0.94 -14.43 -2.45
CA GLN A 118 -1.52 -14.80 -1.16
C GLN A 118 -1.32 -13.70 -0.11
N LYS A 119 -0.12 -13.11 -0.05
CA LYS A 119 0.19 -12.03 0.88
C LYS A 119 -0.72 -10.81 0.65
N LEU A 120 -0.87 -10.36 -0.59
CA LEU A 120 -1.75 -9.23 -0.92
C LEU A 120 -3.20 -9.53 -0.57
N LYS A 121 -3.68 -10.75 -0.83
CA LYS A 121 -5.03 -11.17 -0.45
C LYS A 121 -5.23 -11.13 1.08
N GLN A 122 -4.25 -11.59 1.86
CA GLN A 122 -4.30 -11.54 3.31
C GLN A 122 -4.28 -10.10 3.84
N GLN A 123 -3.45 -9.23 3.27
CA GLN A 123 -3.40 -7.82 3.64
C GLN A 123 -4.72 -7.09 3.38
N GLU A 124 -5.36 -7.37 2.24
CA GLU A 124 -6.67 -6.78 1.94
C GLU A 124 -7.75 -7.27 2.91
N LEU A 125 -7.74 -8.56 3.27
CA LEU A 125 -8.67 -9.10 4.26
C LEU A 125 -8.48 -8.47 5.64
N ILE A 126 -7.23 -8.27 6.08
CA ILE A 126 -6.93 -7.59 7.34
C ILE A 126 -7.46 -6.16 7.31
N ARG A 127 -7.23 -5.44 6.20
CA ARG A 127 -7.69 -4.07 6.04
C ARG A 127 -9.22 -3.97 6.09
N ILE A 128 -9.93 -4.88 5.43
CA ILE A 128 -11.40 -4.94 5.48
C ILE A 128 -11.87 -5.20 6.92
N GLN A 129 -11.26 -6.15 7.62
CA GLN A 129 -11.63 -6.47 9.00
C GLN A 129 -11.36 -5.29 9.96
N GLU A 130 -10.25 -4.59 9.78
CA GLU A 130 -9.93 -3.37 10.53
C GLU A 130 -10.96 -2.27 10.26
N GLU A 131 -11.34 -2.07 9.00
CA GLU A 131 -12.36 -1.08 8.62
C GLU A 131 -13.73 -1.43 9.23
N GLU A 132 -14.14 -2.70 9.19
CA GLU A 132 -15.38 -3.19 9.83
C GLU A 132 -15.37 -3.03 11.35
N ASN A 133 -14.21 -3.16 11.99
CA ASN A 133 -14.08 -2.94 13.44
C ASN A 133 -14.09 -1.45 13.80
N LEU A 134 -13.55 -0.60 12.93
CA LEU A 134 -13.42 0.85 13.18
C LEU A 134 -14.63 1.65 12.71
N SER A 135 -15.46 1.14 11.79
CA SER A 135 -16.70 1.81 11.36
C SER A 135 -17.69 2.05 12.50
N PRO A 136 -18.06 1.09 13.37
CA PRO A 136 -19.02 1.35 14.44
C PRO A 136 -18.50 2.37 15.46
N LEU A 137 -17.19 2.36 15.75
CA LEU A 137 -16.57 3.34 16.64
C LEU A 137 -16.65 4.76 16.06
N ARG A 138 -16.39 4.92 14.76
CA ARG A 138 -16.52 6.22 14.07
C ARG A 138 -17.98 6.69 14.00
N GLU A 139 -18.90 5.77 13.72
CA GLU A 139 -20.34 6.07 13.71
C GLU A 139 -20.82 6.52 15.10
N HIS A 140 -20.38 5.84 16.15
CA HIS A 140 -20.69 6.21 17.54
C HIS A 140 -20.12 7.58 17.93
N GLN A 141 -18.85 7.85 17.60
CA GLN A 141 -18.23 9.17 17.80
C GLN A 141 -18.98 10.27 17.03
N GLN A 142 -19.38 10.00 15.79
CA GLN A 142 -20.14 10.96 14.98
C GLN A 142 -21.55 11.20 15.55
N ALA A 143 -22.22 10.16 16.05
CA ALA A 143 -23.51 10.27 16.71
C ALA A 143 -23.43 11.15 17.99
N CYS A 144 -22.38 10.96 18.79
CA CYS A 144 -22.11 11.80 19.97
C CYS A 144 -21.92 13.29 19.58
N GLN A 145 -21.14 13.55 18.53
CA GLN A 145 -20.93 14.93 18.04
C GLN A 145 -22.23 15.56 17.53
N GLN A 146 -23.05 14.82 16.79
CA GLN A 146 -24.35 15.30 16.31
C GLN A 146 -25.32 15.57 17.46
N TRP A 147 -25.31 14.70 18.48
CA TRP A 147 -26.11 14.85 19.70
C TRP A 147 -25.70 16.12 20.48
N LEU A 148 -24.40 16.34 20.71
CA LEU A 148 -23.87 17.56 21.35
C LEU A 148 -24.25 18.83 20.58
N GLU A 149 -24.11 18.81 19.25
CA GLU A 149 -24.46 19.96 18.42
C GLU A 149 -25.97 20.22 18.43
N GLY A 150 -26.79 19.16 18.46
CA GLY A 150 -28.23 19.27 18.64
C GLY A 150 -28.59 20.00 19.94
N TRP A 151 -27.95 19.63 21.06
CA TRP A 151 -28.14 20.31 22.34
C TRP A 151 -27.64 21.75 22.33
N ARG A 152 -26.48 22.05 21.72
CA ARG A 152 -26.02 23.44 21.56
C ARG A 152 -27.05 24.30 20.85
N VAL A 153 -27.65 23.79 19.78
CA VAL A 153 -28.69 24.51 19.05
C VAL A 153 -29.93 24.71 19.91
N ILE A 154 -30.43 23.68 20.61
CA ILE A 154 -31.62 23.78 21.46
C ILE A 154 -31.40 24.80 22.60
N LEU A 155 -30.29 24.66 23.34
CA LEU A 155 -29.97 25.51 24.50
C LEU A 155 -29.77 26.98 24.12
N LYS A 156 -29.24 27.26 22.91
CA LYS A 156 -29.12 28.63 22.39
C LYS A 156 -30.47 29.33 22.24
N HIS A 157 -31.54 28.59 21.94
CA HIS A 157 -32.88 29.14 21.76
C HIS A 157 -33.68 29.24 23.07
N CYS A 158 -33.19 28.68 24.17
CA CYS A 158 -33.78 28.86 25.49
C CYS A 158 -33.47 30.26 26.05
N GLN A 159 -34.51 30.95 26.52
CA GLN A 159 -34.44 32.32 27.05
C GLN A 159 -34.88 32.44 28.51
N SER A 160 -35.41 31.37 29.12
CA SER A 160 -35.83 31.35 30.52
C SER A 160 -35.10 30.25 31.29
N LEU A 161 -34.86 30.52 32.59
CA LEU A 161 -34.26 29.54 33.49
C LEU A 161 -35.14 28.29 33.65
N GLU A 162 -36.46 28.46 33.67
CA GLU A 162 -37.41 27.35 33.79
C GLU A 162 -37.36 26.42 32.56
N SER A 163 -37.20 26.96 31.34
CA SER A 163 -37.04 26.12 30.15
C SER A 163 -35.70 25.38 30.13
N LEU A 164 -34.62 25.97 30.66
CA LEU A 164 -33.32 25.31 30.78
C LEU A 164 -33.32 24.22 31.85
N ASP A 165 -33.94 24.47 32.99
CA ASP A 165 -34.02 23.51 34.10
C ASP A 165 -34.87 22.28 33.73
N ASN A 166 -35.87 22.44 32.85
CA ASN A 166 -36.66 21.34 32.32
C ASN A 166 -35.91 20.45 31.29
N LEU A 167 -34.83 20.95 30.68
CA LEU A 167 -34.05 20.20 29.69
C LEU A 167 -32.89 19.41 30.31
N ALA A 168 -32.39 19.84 31.48
CA ALA A 168 -31.35 19.14 32.23
C ALA A 168 -31.61 17.64 32.44
N PRO A 169 -32.79 17.19 32.91
CA PRO A 169 -33.05 15.76 33.12
C PRO A 169 -33.06 14.96 31.82
N GLU A 170 -33.37 15.58 30.68
CA GLU A 170 -33.37 14.90 29.38
C GLU A 170 -31.95 14.76 28.82
N ILE A 171 -31.07 15.74 29.06
CA ILE A 171 -29.63 15.64 28.76
C ILE A 171 -29.01 14.52 29.61
N GLU A 172 -29.26 14.52 30.92
CA GLU A 172 -28.76 13.49 31.85
C GLU A 172 -29.28 12.09 31.53
N ARG A 173 -30.48 11.97 30.96
CA ARG A 173 -31.06 10.69 30.54
C ARG A 173 -30.36 10.09 29.32
N GLN A 174 -29.93 10.93 28.37
CA GLN A 174 -29.32 10.51 27.11
C GLN A 174 -27.80 10.38 27.19
N MET A 175 -27.15 11.15 28.08
CA MET A 175 -25.70 11.15 28.29
C MET A 175 -25.09 9.75 28.54
N PRO A 176 -25.73 8.80 29.26
CA PRO A 176 -25.19 7.45 29.45
C PRO A 176 -24.97 6.67 28.16
N GLU A 177 -25.69 6.97 27.07
CA GLU A 177 -25.52 6.33 25.76
C GLU A 177 -24.13 6.61 25.17
N PHE A 178 -23.46 7.70 25.59
CA PHE A 178 -22.14 8.11 25.14
C PHE A 178 -21.10 8.14 26.28
N SER A 179 -21.36 7.42 27.38
CA SER A 179 -20.51 7.42 28.59
C SER A 179 -19.06 6.96 28.37
N ASP A 180 -18.81 6.26 27.25
CA ASP A 180 -17.50 5.80 26.79
C ASP A 180 -16.68 6.90 26.08
N LEU A 181 -17.31 8.02 25.74
CA LEU A 181 -16.71 9.16 25.07
C LEU A 181 -16.55 10.33 26.04
N GLU A 182 -15.33 10.84 26.18
CA GLU A 182 -15.05 12.00 27.04
C GLU A 182 -15.83 13.25 26.58
N GLU A 183 -16.13 13.34 25.28
CA GLU A 183 -16.89 14.43 24.69
C GLU A 183 -18.31 14.51 25.25
N ALA A 184 -18.92 13.41 25.69
CA ALA A 184 -20.27 13.41 26.24
C ALA A 184 -20.38 14.21 27.55
N ALA A 185 -19.31 14.27 28.34
CA ALA A 185 -19.26 15.05 29.58
C ALA A 185 -19.40 16.55 29.33
N THR A 186 -19.03 17.03 28.14
CA THR A 186 -19.16 18.45 27.77
C THR A 186 -20.61 18.92 27.61
N ALA A 187 -21.58 18.00 27.47
CA ALA A 187 -22.99 18.35 27.34
C ALA A 187 -23.52 19.13 28.57
N MET A 188 -23.15 18.69 29.77
CA MET A 188 -23.57 19.34 31.02
C MET A 188 -22.82 20.65 31.26
N GLU A 189 -21.56 20.75 30.80
CA GLU A 189 -20.82 22.02 30.83
C GLU A 189 -21.53 23.06 29.95
N ILE A 190 -21.88 22.72 28.71
CA ILE A 190 -22.60 23.61 27.78
C ILE A 190 -23.94 24.07 28.34
N TRP A 191 -24.70 23.18 28.99
CA TRP A 191 -25.93 23.55 29.69
C TRP A 191 -25.66 24.52 30.85
N SER A 192 -24.65 24.23 31.67
CA SER A 192 -24.31 25.05 32.84
C SER A 192 -23.85 26.46 32.45
N ASP A 193 -23.05 26.58 31.39
CA ASP A 193 -22.60 27.87 30.84
C ASP A 193 -23.79 28.68 30.34
N ARG A 194 -24.68 28.04 29.56
CA ARG A 194 -25.87 28.72 29.03
C ARG A 194 -26.82 29.17 30.14
N ARG A 195 -26.97 28.38 31.20
CA ARG A 195 -27.78 28.73 32.37
C ARG A 195 -27.23 29.94 33.10
N GLN A 196 -25.91 30.04 33.27
CA GLN A 196 -25.26 31.21 33.87
C GLN A 196 -25.47 32.47 33.00
N GLU A 197 -25.35 32.36 31.68
CA GLU A 197 -25.63 33.48 30.77
C GLU A 197 -27.07 33.99 30.91
N VAL A 198 -28.05 33.09 30.90
CA VAL A 198 -29.47 33.48 31.02
C VAL A 198 -29.77 34.07 32.41
N ALA A 199 -29.18 33.52 33.48
CA ALA A 199 -29.32 34.09 34.83
C ALA A 199 -28.80 35.54 34.90
N GLN A 200 -27.63 35.81 34.34
CA GLN A 200 -27.05 37.16 34.29
C GLN A 200 -27.88 38.14 33.46
N ILE A 201 -28.47 37.66 32.35
CA ILE A 201 -29.37 38.47 31.52
C ILE A 201 -30.66 38.79 32.27
N THR A 202 -31.19 37.84 33.06
CA THR A 202 -32.46 37.98 33.78
C THR A 202 -32.33 38.82 35.06
N ASP A 203 -31.20 38.70 35.78
CA ASP A 203 -30.87 39.53 36.96
C ASP A 203 -30.40 40.96 36.57
N GLY A 204 -30.08 41.19 35.30
CA GLY A 204 -29.64 42.48 34.76
C GLY A 204 -30.74 43.38 34.18
N ILE A 205 -32.01 43.00 34.31
CA ILE A 205 -33.16 43.81 33.85
C ILE A 205 -33.66 44.67 35.02
N PRO A 206 -33.51 46.01 34.98
CA PRO A 206 -34.12 46.92 35.96
C PRO A 206 -35.65 46.99 35.84
#